data_AF-A0A5E4IGF5-F1
#
_entry.id   AF-A0A5E4IGF5-F1
#
_cell.length_a   1.000
_cell.length_b   1.000
_cell.length_c   1.000
_cell.angle_alpha   90.00
_cell.angle_beta   90.00
_cell.angle_gamma   90.00
#
_symmetry.space_group_name_H-M   'P 1'
#
loop_
_entity.id
_entity.type
_entity.pdbx_description
1 polymer ?
#
loop_
_entity_poly.entity_id
_entity_poly.type
_entity_poly.pdbx_seq_one_letter_code
_entity_poly.pdbx_strand_id
1 'polypeptide(L)' 'MASKTISIRDDIYKLLKDAKREEESFSDVIGRLLKKDKTDLSEYFGSLNDNPLLDELEADSRKIRQTARPRI' A
#
# COMPACT_ATOMS: atom_id res chain seq x y z
N MET A 1 -0.58 -29.17 -8.08
CA MET A 1 -0.67 -28.66 -6.69
C MET A 1 -1.79 -29.39 -5.98
N ALA A 2 -1.63 -29.77 -4.73
CA ALA A 2 -2.75 -30.30 -3.95
C ALA A 2 -3.77 -29.18 -3.72
N SER A 3 -5.02 -29.39 -4.13
CA SER A 3 -6.10 -28.47 -3.83
C SER A 3 -6.74 -28.84 -2.49
N LYS A 4 -7.15 -27.81 -1.75
CA LYS A 4 -7.97 -27.97 -0.54
C LYS A 4 -9.22 -27.12 -0.72
N THR A 5 -10.37 -27.67 -0.35
CA THR A 5 -11.63 -26.93 -0.34
C THR A 5 -11.81 -26.29 1.02
N ILE A 6 -12.03 -24.98 1.03
CA ILE A 6 -12.37 -24.23 2.24
C ILE A 6 -13.74 -23.58 2.03
N SER A 7 -14.55 -23.54 3.08
CA SER A 7 -15.77 -22.73 3.08
C SER A 7 -15.44 -21.36 3.66
N ILE A 8 -15.87 -20.31 2.97
CA ILE A 8 -15.72 -18.93 3.43
C ILE A 8 -17.10 -18.28 3.51
N ARG A 9 -17.21 -17.24 4.34
CA ARG A 9 -18.43 -16.45 4.41
C ARG A 9 -18.63 -15.64 3.12
N ASP A 10 -19.89 -15.35 2.79
CA ASP A 10 -20.25 -14.63 1.56
C ASP A 10 -19.68 -13.20 1.51
N ASP A 11 -19.60 -12.52 2.65
CA ASP A 11 -18.94 -11.20 2.78
C ASP A 11 -17.47 -11.27 2.36
N ILE A 12 -16.75 -12.30 2.82
CA ILE A 12 -15.34 -12.51 2.48
C ILE A 12 -15.16 -12.87 1.00
N TYR A 13 -16.06 -13.70 0.45
CA TYR A 13 -16.03 -14.02 -0.97
C TYR A 13 -16.14 -12.76 -1.84
N LYS A 14 -17.07 -11.85 -1.51
CA LYS A 14 -17.24 -10.57 -2.22
C LYS A 14 -15.98 -9.70 -2.13
N LEU A 15 -15.39 -9.57 -0.93
CA LEU A 15 -14.13 -8.85 -0.76
C LEU A 15 -12.99 -9.42 -1.61
N LEU A 16 -12.87 -10.75 -1.68
CA LEU A 16 -11.87 -11.40 -2.51
C LEU A 16 -12.14 -11.20 -4.00
N LYS A 17 -13.42 -11.20 -4.41
CA LYS A 17 -13.84 -10.96 -5.78
C LYS A 17 -13.51 -9.53 -6.22
N ASP A 18 -13.73 -8.55 -5.35
CA ASP A 18 -13.42 -7.14 -5.61
C ASP A 18 -11.90 -6.87 -5.62
N ALA A 19 -11.15 -7.60 -4.79
CA ALA A 19 -9.68 -7.51 -4.73
C ALA A 19 -8.96 -8.27 -5.87
N LYS A 20 -9.68 -9.06 -6.66
CA LYS A 20 -9.15 -9.93 -7.73
C LYS A 20 -8.83 -9.11 -8.98
N ARG A 21 -7.63 -9.30 -9.55
CA ARG A 21 -7.23 -8.74 -10.85
C ARG A 21 -7.66 -9.68 -12.00
N GLU A 22 -7.75 -9.16 -13.23
CA GLU A 22 -8.33 -9.89 -14.38
C GLU A 22 -7.70 -11.29 -14.59
N GLU A 23 -6.39 -11.42 -14.41
CA GLU A 23 -5.64 -12.66 -14.64
C GLU A 23 -5.26 -13.44 -13.35
N GLU A 24 -5.73 -13.02 -12.16
CA GLU A 24 -5.38 -13.70 -10.89
C GLU A 24 -6.34 -14.86 -10.57
N SER A 25 -5.88 -15.92 -9.89
CA SER A 25 -6.77 -16.87 -9.21
C SER A 25 -7.09 -16.42 -7.78
N PHE A 26 -8.14 -16.97 -7.15
CA PHE A 26 -8.41 -16.68 -5.74
C PHE A 26 -7.25 -17.10 -4.81
N SER A 27 -6.54 -18.17 -5.15
CA SER A 27 -5.34 -18.59 -4.42
C SER A 27 -4.24 -17.54 -4.51
N ASP A 28 -4.08 -16.88 -5.66
CA ASP A 28 -3.10 -15.82 -5.87
C ASP A 28 -3.47 -14.56 -5.09
N VAL A 29 -4.75 -14.18 -5.10
CA VAL A 29 -5.27 -13.05 -4.30
C VAL A 29 -4.99 -13.28 -2.82
N ILE A 30 -5.33 -14.46 -2.28
CA ILE A 30 -5.05 -14.82 -0.89
C ILE A 30 -3.56 -14.75 -0.61
N GLY A 31 -2.75 -15.34 -1.50
CA GLY A 31 -1.29 -15.30 -1.41
C GLY A 31 -0.75 -13.88 -1.35
N ARG A 32 -1.16 -13.00 -2.27
CA ARG A 32 -0.72 -11.59 -2.34
C ARG A 32 -1.16 -10.78 -1.13
N LEU A 33 -2.40 -10.95 -0.67
CA LEU A 33 -2.91 -10.23 0.50
C LEU A 33 -2.23 -10.65 1.80
N LEU A 34 -1.88 -11.94 1.93
CA LEU A 34 -1.14 -12.46 3.08
C LEU A 34 0.36 -12.18 2.99
N LYS A 35 0.90 -12.12 1.77
CA LYS A 35 2.29 -11.76 1.50
C LYS A 35 2.60 -10.30 1.75
N LYS A 36 1.59 -9.45 2.07
CA LYS A 36 1.73 -8.01 2.32
C LYS A 36 3.08 -7.77 2.94
N ASP A 37 4.00 -7.32 2.09
CA ASP A 37 5.41 -7.26 2.44
C ASP A 37 5.44 -6.48 3.74
N LYS A 38 6.14 -7.01 4.73
CA LYS A 38 6.60 -6.19 5.84
C LYS A 38 7.65 -5.26 5.22
N THR A 39 7.22 -4.36 4.35
CA THR A 39 8.01 -3.25 3.86
C THR A 39 8.20 -2.39 5.08
N ASP A 40 9.30 -2.63 5.76
CA ASP A 40 9.69 -1.84 6.90
C ASP A 40 10.10 -0.49 6.33
N LEU A 41 9.23 0.50 6.48
CA LEU A 41 9.50 1.86 6.02
C LEU A 41 10.78 2.44 6.64
N SER A 42 11.26 1.86 7.75
CA SER A 42 12.55 2.24 8.33
C SER A 42 13.74 1.89 7.44
N GLU A 43 13.64 0.89 6.55
CA GLU A 43 14.70 0.57 5.58
C GLU A 43 14.94 1.71 4.58
N TYR A 44 13.95 2.57 4.36
CA TYR A 44 14.05 3.72 3.46
C TYR A 44 14.41 5.02 4.20
N PHE A 45 14.67 4.95 5.51
CA PHE A 45 15.05 6.13 6.28
C PHE A 45 16.39 6.68 5.78
N GLY A 46 16.39 7.93 5.34
CA GLY A 46 17.60 8.61 4.85
C GLY A 46 17.97 8.31 3.40
N SER A 47 17.19 7.52 2.65
CA SER A 47 17.48 7.20 1.23
C SER A 47 17.53 8.43 0.31
N LEU A 48 17.02 9.58 0.76
CA LEU A 48 17.01 10.84 0.02
C LEU A 48 17.93 11.92 0.61
N ASN A 49 18.73 11.60 1.64
CA ASN A 49 19.52 12.62 2.34
C ASN A 49 20.49 13.39 1.45
N ASP A 50 21.11 12.71 0.48
CA ASP A 50 22.06 13.34 -0.45
C ASP A 50 21.41 13.75 -1.78
N ASN A 51 20.07 13.62 -1.88
CA ASN A 51 19.36 13.91 -3.11
C ASN A 51 18.83 15.35 -3.09
N PRO A 52 19.16 16.20 -4.07
CA PRO A 52 18.68 17.59 -4.14
C PRO A 52 17.14 17.68 -4.21
N LEU A 53 16.45 16.60 -4.60
CA LEU A 53 14.99 16.52 -4.53
C LEU A 53 14.44 16.76 -3.12
N LEU A 54 15.20 16.44 -2.07
CA LEU A 54 14.76 16.64 -0.69
C LEU A 54 14.61 18.13 -0.34
N ASP A 55 15.52 18.96 -0.84
CA ASP A 55 15.49 20.42 -0.64
C ASP A 55 14.27 21.06 -1.35
N GLU A 56 14.00 20.62 -2.58
CA GLU A 56 12.82 21.07 -3.34
C GLU A 56 11.51 20.67 -2.63
N LEU A 57 11.46 19.43 -2.14
CA LEU A 57 10.29 18.89 -1.45
C LEU A 57 10.05 19.58 -0.09
N GLU A 58 11.12 19.98 0.61
CA GLU A 58 11.02 20.81 1.81
C GLU A 58 10.47 22.21 1.47
N ALA A 59 11.02 22.86 0.43
CA ALA A 59 10.59 24.19 0.02
C ALA A 59 9.10 24.22 -0.36
N ASP A 60 8.63 23.23 -1.11
CA ASP A 60 7.22 23.12 -1.50
C ASP A 60 6.32 22.78 -0.32
N SER A 61 6.74 21.87 0.57
CA SER A 61 6.03 21.59 1.82
C SER A 61 5.83 22.85 2.66
N ARG A 62 6.85 23.72 2.72
CA ARG A 62 6.79 24.99 3.44
C ARG A 62 5.78 25.95 2.82
N LYS A 63 5.75 26.08 1.49
CA LYS A 63 4.76 26.91 0.78
C LYS A 63 3.33 26.42 1.04
N ILE A 64 3.11 25.11 0.99
CA ILE A 64 1.80 24.51 1.26
C ILE A 64 1.37 24.81 2.70
N ARG A 65 2.26 24.65 3.69
CA ARG A 65 1.90 24.95 5.09
C ARG A 65 1.59 26.42 5.34
N GLN A 66 2.30 27.33 4.67
CA GLN A 66 2.03 28.78 4.79
C GLN A 66 0.70 29.19 4.14
N THR A 67 0.32 28.52 3.06
CA THR A 67 -0.93 28.79 2.34
C THR A 67 -2.12 28.01 2.91
N ALA A 68 -1.86 26.96 3.69
CA ALA A 68 -2.89 26.20 4.37
C ALA A 68 -3.54 27.06 5.46
N ARG A 69 -4.83 27.36 5.28
CA ARG A 69 -5.63 27.96 6.36
C ARG A 69 -5.78 26.92 7.48
N PRO A 70 -5.39 27.25 8.72
CA PRO A 70 -5.64 26.35 9.83
C PRO A 70 -7.15 26.17 9.96
N ARG A 71 -7.58 24.91 10.02
CA ARG A 71 -8.96 24.56 10.36
C ARG A 71 -9.09 24.70 11.86
N ILE A 72 -9.38 25.92 12.31
CA ILE A 72 -9.85 26.25 13.66
C ILE A 72 -11.34 26.58 13.58
#